data_AF-A0A453AH85-F1
#
_entry.id   AF-A0A453AH85-F1
#
_cell.length_a   1.000
_cell.length_b   1.000
_cell.length_c   1.000
_cell.angle_alpha   90.00
_cell.angle_beta   90.00
_cell.angle_gamma   90.00
#
_symmetry.space_group_name_H-M   'P 1'
#
loop_
_entity.id
_entity.type
_entity.pdbx_description
1 polymer ?
#
loop_
_entity_poly.entity_id
_entity_poly.type
_entity_poly.pdbx_seq_one_letter_code
_entity_poly.pdbx_strand_id
1 'polypeptide(L)'
;ADSSLPPSHKERNEEKQRWVAMSSATGPVVDAEYVAEIERARRDLRALIASKSCAPIMLRLAWHDAGTYDKNTNTGGPDGSIRFPEELRHAANAGLKIAVDLLEPIKQKHPKITYADLYQLAGVVAVEVTGGPTIDFVPGRRDSSVAIEEGRLPDAKQGASHLREVFYRMGLTDKDIVALSGGHTLGKARPDRSGFDGAWTKDPLKFDNSYFVELLKGDSNGLLKLPTDKVLVEDTDFRRFVELYAKVKQN
;
A
#
# COMPACT_ATOMS: atom_id res chain seq x y z
N ALA A 1 -20.94 -34.21 2.17
CA ALA A 1 -22.00 -33.21 2.41
C ALA A 1 -21.52 -32.34 3.56
N ASP A 2 -20.82 -31.26 3.23
CA ASP A 2 -20.37 -30.28 4.21
C ASP A 2 -21.38 -29.11 4.16
N SER A 3 -22.30 -29.10 5.11
CA SER A 3 -23.34 -28.09 5.24
C SER A 3 -22.93 -27.10 6.32
N SER A 4 -21.94 -26.25 6.03
CA SER A 4 -21.75 -25.02 6.79
C SER A 4 -22.78 -24.01 6.30
N LEU A 5 -23.91 -23.92 7.02
CA LEU A 5 -24.86 -22.84 6.83
C LEU A 5 -24.15 -21.50 7.04
N PRO A 6 -24.45 -20.47 6.22
CA PRO A 6 -23.85 -19.16 6.39
C PRO A 6 -24.22 -18.60 7.78
N PRO A 7 -23.29 -17.90 8.46
CA PRO A 7 -23.49 -17.41 9.81
C PRO A 7 -24.74 -16.54 9.86
N SER A 8 -25.54 -16.69 10.91
CA SER A 8 -26.80 -15.97 11.10
C SER A 8 -26.58 -14.46 11.20
N HIS A 9 -27.66 -13.69 11.03
CA HIS A 9 -27.58 -12.23 11.17
C HIS A 9 -27.07 -11.80 12.55
N LYS A 10 -27.37 -12.58 13.59
CA LYS A 10 -26.91 -12.32 14.96
C LYS A 10 -25.41 -12.57 15.09
N GLU A 11 -24.91 -13.70 14.58
CA GLU A 11 -23.48 -14.04 14.59
C GLU A 11 -22.65 -13.03 13.80
N ARG A 12 -23.13 -12.59 12.63
CA ARG A 12 -22.47 -11.52 11.86
C ARG A 12 -22.43 -10.19 12.62
N ASN A 13 -23.45 -9.88 13.41
CA ASN A 13 -23.50 -8.64 14.20
C ASN A 13 -22.60 -8.72 15.43
N GLU A 14 -22.53 -9.88 16.08
CA GLU A 14 -21.63 -10.15 17.22
C GLU A 14 -20.16 -10.20 16.77
N GLU A 15 -19.87 -10.77 15.61
CA GLU A 15 -18.55 -10.73 14.99
C GLU A 15 -18.17 -9.29 14.62
N LYS A 16 -19.09 -8.51 14.04
CA LYS A 16 -18.88 -7.09 13.76
C LYS A 16 -18.64 -6.27 15.02
N GLN A 17 -19.36 -6.54 16.12
CA GLN A 17 -19.12 -5.88 17.41
C GLN A 17 -17.81 -6.30 18.07
N ARG A 18 -17.43 -7.58 17.97
CA ARG A 18 -16.11 -8.06 18.39
C ARG A 18 -14.99 -7.39 17.62
N TRP A 19 -15.17 -7.21 16.31
CA TRP A 19 -14.20 -6.57 15.45
C TRP A 19 -14.07 -5.06 15.75
N VAL A 20 -15.18 -4.37 16.01
CA VAL A 20 -15.19 -2.98 16.51
C VAL A 20 -14.50 -2.87 17.88
N ALA A 21 -14.76 -3.81 18.79
CA ALA A 21 -14.11 -3.84 20.09
C ALA A 21 -12.60 -4.12 19.97
N MET A 22 -12.19 -5.02 19.07
CA MET A 22 -10.78 -5.32 18.81
C MET A 22 -10.04 -4.18 18.09
N SER A 23 -10.68 -3.47 17.15
CA SER A 23 -10.05 -2.33 16.47
C SER A 23 -9.92 -1.10 17.38
N SER A 24 -10.73 -1.02 18.44
CA SER A 24 -10.62 0.02 19.47
C SER A 24 -9.49 -0.19 20.48
N ALA A 25 -8.77 -1.32 20.45
CA ALA A 25 -7.95 -1.76 21.59
C ALA A 25 -6.44 -1.47 21.51
N THR A 26 -5.86 -0.89 20.45
CA THR A 26 -4.39 -0.75 20.38
C THR A 26 -3.85 0.52 19.69
N GLY A 27 -4.72 1.43 19.23
CA GLY A 27 -4.29 2.70 18.62
C GLY A 27 -3.94 3.77 19.67
N PRO A 28 -3.07 4.74 19.34
CA PRO A 28 -2.89 5.93 20.17
C PRO A 28 -4.24 6.64 20.35
N VAL A 29 -4.55 7.07 21.57
CA VAL A 29 -5.74 7.90 21.81
C VAL A 29 -5.45 9.29 21.25
N VAL A 30 -6.06 9.62 20.11
CA VAL A 30 -6.10 10.97 19.56
C VAL A 30 -7.39 11.67 20.01
N ASP A 31 -7.37 12.99 20.13
CA ASP A 31 -8.57 13.74 20.50
C ASP A 31 -9.59 13.82 19.35
N ALA A 32 -10.83 14.18 19.69
CA ALA A 32 -11.92 14.28 18.72
C ALA A 32 -11.67 15.34 17.63
N GLU A 33 -10.87 16.35 17.92
CA GLU A 33 -10.54 17.38 16.95
C GLU A 33 -9.58 16.84 15.87
N TYR A 34 -8.60 16.05 16.29
CA TYR A 34 -7.69 15.35 15.39
C TYR A 34 -8.44 14.38 14.48
N VAL A 35 -9.38 13.60 15.02
CA VAL A 35 -10.24 12.71 14.22
C VAL A 35 -11.05 13.52 13.19
N ALA A 36 -11.64 14.64 13.60
CA ALA A 36 -12.38 15.50 12.68
C ALA A 36 -11.48 16.11 11.59
N GLU A 37 -10.21 16.41 11.91
CA GLU A 37 -9.22 16.88 10.94
C GLU A 37 -8.82 15.80 9.94
N ILE A 38 -8.62 14.55 10.38
CA ILE A 38 -8.39 13.40 9.51
C ILE A 38 -9.54 13.23 8.51
N GLU A 39 -10.78 13.36 8.95
CA GLU A 39 -11.94 13.27 8.06
C GLU A 39 -12.03 14.44 7.06
N ARG A 40 -11.60 15.65 7.45
CA ARG A 40 -11.46 16.78 6.52
C ARG A 40 -10.37 16.48 5.47
N ALA A 41 -9.19 16.05 5.91
CA ALA A 41 -8.08 15.71 5.03
C ALA A 41 -8.44 14.57 4.08
N ARG A 42 -9.16 13.54 4.53
CA ARG A 42 -9.66 12.44 3.68
C ARG A 42 -10.50 12.96 2.52
N ARG A 43 -11.40 13.92 2.75
CA ARG A 43 -12.23 14.51 1.69
C ARG A 43 -11.39 15.29 0.67
N ASP A 44 -10.44 16.07 1.14
CA ASP A 44 -9.55 16.84 0.25
C ASP A 44 -8.61 15.92 -0.54
N LEU A 45 -8.10 14.84 0.07
CA LEU A 45 -7.35 13.79 -0.61
C LEU A 45 -8.17 13.11 -1.71
N ARG A 46 -9.44 12.77 -1.45
CA ARG A 46 -10.32 12.19 -2.47
C ARG A 46 -10.46 13.11 -3.68
N ALA A 47 -10.66 14.40 -3.44
CA ALA A 47 -10.76 15.40 -4.51
C ALA A 47 -9.45 15.54 -5.30
N LEU A 48 -8.30 15.62 -4.61
CA LEU A 48 -6.99 15.69 -5.24
C LEU A 48 -6.70 14.46 -6.10
N ILE A 49 -6.87 13.26 -5.53
CA ILE A 49 -6.53 11.99 -6.16
C ILE A 49 -7.40 11.75 -7.40
N ALA A 50 -8.70 12.01 -7.31
CA ALA A 50 -9.62 11.88 -8.44
C ALA A 50 -9.31 12.90 -9.56
N SER A 51 -9.04 14.15 -9.20
CA SER A 51 -8.80 15.22 -10.20
C SER A 51 -7.46 15.12 -10.93
N LYS A 52 -6.43 14.58 -10.26
CA LYS A 52 -5.07 14.46 -10.82
C LYS A 52 -4.75 13.06 -11.35
N SER A 53 -5.66 12.09 -11.18
CA SER A 53 -5.43 10.68 -11.49
C SER A 53 -4.11 10.15 -10.89
N CYS A 54 -3.81 10.56 -9.65
CA CYS A 54 -2.52 10.30 -9.00
C CYS A 54 -2.57 9.19 -7.95
N ALA A 55 -3.65 8.41 -7.89
CA ALA A 55 -3.79 7.29 -6.96
C ALA A 55 -2.56 6.35 -6.93
N PRO A 56 -1.98 5.92 -8.07
CA PRO A 56 -0.86 4.99 -8.03
C PRO A 56 0.40 5.57 -7.34
N ILE A 57 0.69 6.87 -7.52
CA ILE A 57 1.86 7.48 -6.87
C ILE A 57 1.62 7.75 -5.39
N MET A 58 0.38 7.98 -4.98
CA MET A 58 0.01 8.11 -3.55
C MET A 58 0.11 6.78 -2.83
N LEU A 59 -0.36 5.69 -3.45
CA LEU A 59 -0.18 4.34 -2.93
C LEU A 59 1.31 3.97 -2.83
N ARG A 60 2.10 4.29 -3.86
CA ARG A 60 3.56 4.09 -3.83
C ARG A 60 4.23 4.91 -2.72
N LEU A 61 3.85 6.18 -2.52
CA LEU A 61 4.40 7.01 -1.44
C LEU A 61 4.16 6.35 -0.08
N ALA A 62 2.92 5.96 0.21
CA ALA A 62 2.56 5.30 1.46
C ALA A 62 3.32 3.97 1.68
N TRP A 63 3.46 3.17 0.62
CA TRP A 63 4.25 1.93 0.64
C TRP A 63 5.73 2.21 0.94
N HIS A 64 6.34 3.18 0.25
CA HIS A 64 7.78 3.46 0.40
C HIS A 64 8.12 4.05 1.77
N ASP A 65 7.24 4.87 2.35
CA ASP A 65 7.37 5.34 3.73
C ASP A 65 7.33 4.14 4.70
N ALA A 66 6.31 3.28 4.58
CA ALA A 66 6.12 2.12 5.46
C ALA A 66 7.17 1.00 5.30
N GLY A 67 7.63 0.76 4.07
CA GLY A 67 8.46 -0.39 3.69
C GLY A 67 9.89 -0.36 4.25
N THR A 68 10.27 0.73 4.93
CA THR A 68 11.57 0.90 5.57
C THR A 68 11.62 0.31 6.98
N TYR A 69 10.48 -0.15 7.51
CA TYR A 69 10.40 -0.70 8.87
C TYR A 69 11.31 -1.93 9.05
N ASP A 70 11.96 -1.97 10.20
CA ASP A 70 12.68 -3.12 10.71
C ASP A 70 12.20 -3.46 12.11
N LYS A 71 11.54 -4.62 12.25
CA LYS A 71 10.98 -5.11 13.50
C LYS A 71 12.03 -5.43 14.57
N ASN A 72 13.28 -5.70 14.17
CA ASN A 72 14.34 -6.09 15.09
C ASN A 72 14.96 -4.88 15.78
N THR A 73 15.07 -3.76 15.06
CA THR A 73 15.63 -2.51 15.57
C THR A 73 14.56 -1.49 15.94
N ASN A 74 13.31 -1.72 15.55
CA ASN A 74 12.18 -0.80 15.68
C ASN A 74 12.47 0.58 15.06
N THR A 75 13.07 0.58 13.87
CA THR A 75 13.45 1.79 13.12
C THR A 75 12.78 1.83 11.74
N GLY A 76 12.60 3.03 11.20
CA GLY A 76 11.86 3.28 9.97
C GLY A 76 10.37 2.99 10.12
N GLY A 77 9.68 2.86 8.98
CA GLY A 77 8.25 2.58 8.93
C GLY A 77 7.42 3.82 8.60
N PRO A 78 6.08 3.74 8.74
CA PRO A 78 5.16 4.77 8.28
C PRO A 78 5.17 5.98 9.24
N ASP A 79 6.27 6.73 9.25
CA ASP A 79 6.54 7.83 10.17
C ASP A 79 6.78 9.16 9.43
N GLY A 80 6.52 9.21 8.12
CA GLY A 80 6.68 10.40 7.31
C GLY A 80 8.14 10.80 7.06
N SER A 81 9.14 9.98 7.40
CA SER A 81 10.56 10.27 7.14
C SER A 81 10.84 10.49 5.66
N ILE A 82 10.06 9.89 4.77
CA ILE A 82 10.23 10.01 3.31
C ILE A 82 10.16 11.46 2.79
N ARG A 83 9.67 12.42 3.58
CA ARG A 83 9.67 13.85 3.23
C ARG A 83 11.08 14.48 3.24
N PHE A 84 12.04 13.87 3.94
CA PHE A 84 13.39 14.42 4.05
C PHE A 84 14.13 14.33 2.71
N PRO A 85 14.83 15.40 2.29
CA PRO A 85 15.58 15.40 1.03
C PRO A 85 16.59 14.25 0.91
N GLU A 86 17.17 13.81 2.02
CA GLU A 86 18.09 12.67 2.12
C GLU A 86 17.43 11.39 1.62
N GLU A 87 16.24 11.10 2.16
CA GLU A 87 15.51 9.88 1.83
C GLU A 87 14.87 9.94 0.43
N LEU A 88 14.44 11.13 -0.01
CA LEU A 88 13.95 11.33 -1.38
C LEU A 88 15.03 11.12 -2.46
N ARG A 89 16.31 11.23 -2.10
CA ARG A 89 17.44 10.97 -3.01
C ARG A 89 17.77 9.48 -3.16
N HIS A 90 17.22 8.60 -2.31
CA HIS A 90 17.38 7.16 -2.47
C HIS A 90 16.88 6.71 -3.84
N ALA A 91 17.63 5.83 -4.50
CA ALA A 91 17.34 5.37 -5.86
C ALA A 91 15.93 4.77 -5.97
N ALA A 92 15.53 3.96 -4.98
CA ALA A 92 14.19 3.37 -4.92
C ALA A 92 13.06 4.42 -4.82
N ASN A 93 13.35 5.62 -4.29
CA ASN A 93 12.39 6.69 -4.09
C ASN A 93 12.29 7.66 -5.28
N ALA A 94 13.02 7.41 -6.37
CA ALA A 94 13.00 8.24 -7.58
C ALA A 94 11.56 8.60 -8.01
N GLY A 95 11.31 9.91 -8.13
CA GLY A 95 10.01 10.49 -8.51
C GLY A 95 9.01 10.69 -7.37
N LEU A 96 9.25 10.23 -6.13
CA LEU A 96 8.31 10.41 -5.02
C LEU A 96 8.21 11.84 -4.48
N LYS A 97 9.20 12.69 -4.77
CA LYS A 97 9.09 14.14 -4.49
C LYS A 97 7.82 14.74 -5.11
N ILE A 98 7.40 14.25 -6.29
CA ILE A 98 6.16 14.72 -6.93
C ILE A 98 4.94 14.44 -6.05
N ALA A 99 4.87 13.28 -5.39
CA ALA A 99 3.75 12.95 -4.51
C ALA A 99 3.80 13.79 -3.22
N VAL A 100 4.99 13.96 -2.64
CA VAL A 100 5.19 14.84 -1.47
C VAL A 100 4.75 16.27 -1.79
N ASP A 101 5.18 16.84 -2.92
CA ASP A 101 4.82 18.19 -3.35
C ASP A 101 3.31 18.34 -3.61
N LEU A 102 2.65 17.30 -4.12
CA LEU A 102 1.19 17.29 -4.32
C LEU A 102 0.41 17.28 -3.00
N LEU A 103 0.96 16.66 -1.95
CA LEU A 103 0.33 16.56 -0.64
C LEU A 103 0.61 17.78 0.25
N GLU A 104 1.64 18.56 -0.04
CA GLU A 104 2.03 19.72 0.77
C GLU A 104 0.91 20.78 0.90
N PRO A 105 0.15 21.15 -0.15
CA PRO A 105 -1.01 22.04 0.02
C PRO A 105 -2.11 21.46 0.93
N ILE A 106 -2.29 20.13 0.93
CA ILE A 106 -3.23 19.45 1.84
C ILE A 106 -2.71 19.51 3.27
N LYS A 107 -1.41 19.27 3.48
CA LYS A 107 -0.75 19.42 4.78
C LYS A 107 -0.87 20.83 5.34
N GLN A 108 -0.71 21.85 4.51
CA GLN A 108 -0.84 23.26 4.92
C GLN A 108 -2.26 23.61 5.33
N LYS A 109 -3.26 23.06 4.63
CA LYS A 109 -4.68 23.18 5.00
C LYS A 109 -5.01 22.45 6.31
N HIS A 110 -4.28 21.38 6.61
CA HIS A 110 -4.44 20.55 7.80
C HIS A 110 -3.18 20.54 8.68
N PRO A 111 -2.84 21.65 9.34
CA PRO A 111 -1.57 21.75 10.08
C PRO A 111 -1.49 20.76 11.27
N LYS A 112 -2.63 20.32 11.82
CA LYS A 112 -2.70 19.42 12.98
C LYS A 112 -2.34 17.97 12.66
N ILE A 113 -2.61 17.48 11.46
CA ILE A 113 -2.27 16.10 11.09
C ILE A 113 -0.76 15.97 10.88
N THR A 114 -0.19 14.85 11.29
CA THR A 114 1.21 14.52 11.03
C THR A 114 1.41 14.19 9.54
N TYR A 115 2.62 14.36 9.03
CA TYR A 115 2.97 13.87 7.70
C TYR A 115 2.80 12.35 7.60
N ALA A 116 3.17 11.63 8.67
CA ALA A 116 3.00 10.18 8.78
C ALA A 116 1.54 9.74 8.54
N ASP A 117 0.58 10.33 9.25
CA ASP A 117 -0.84 10.01 9.04
C ASP A 117 -1.36 10.51 7.69
N LEU A 118 -0.91 11.69 7.22
CA LEU A 118 -1.31 12.21 5.91
C LEU A 118 -0.91 11.27 4.76
N TYR A 119 0.33 10.77 4.77
CA TYR A 119 0.83 9.90 3.70
C TYR A 119 0.14 8.54 3.71
N GLN A 120 -0.07 7.94 4.88
CA GLN A 120 -0.80 6.68 4.98
C GLN A 120 -2.29 6.84 4.63
N LEU A 121 -2.91 7.95 5.02
CA LEU A 121 -4.28 8.27 4.62
C LEU A 121 -4.39 8.46 3.09
N ALA A 122 -3.40 9.10 2.45
CA ALA A 122 -3.36 9.24 1.00
C ALA A 122 -3.27 7.88 0.29
N GLY A 123 -2.51 6.93 0.84
CA GLY A 123 -2.45 5.55 0.35
C GLY A 123 -3.80 4.82 0.47
N VAL A 124 -4.46 4.92 1.63
CA VAL A 124 -5.81 4.35 1.84
C VAL A 124 -6.83 4.94 0.85
N VAL A 125 -6.86 6.27 0.74
CA VAL A 125 -7.78 6.95 -0.17
C VAL A 125 -7.49 6.60 -1.63
N ALA A 126 -6.23 6.41 -2.01
CA ALA A 126 -5.87 5.98 -3.36
C ALA A 126 -6.50 4.64 -3.74
N VAL A 127 -6.50 3.67 -2.82
CA VAL A 127 -7.15 2.36 -3.01
C VAL A 127 -8.67 2.53 -3.11
N GLU A 128 -9.29 3.28 -2.20
CA GLU A 128 -10.74 3.48 -2.19
C GLU A 128 -11.26 4.18 -3.46
N VAL A 129 -10.58 5.22 -3.93
CA VAL A 129 -11.03 6.03 -5.08
C VAL A 129 -10.90 5.27 -6.40
N THR A 130 -10.03 4.26 -6.45
CA THR A 130 -9.83 3.41 -7.64
C THR A 130 -10.67 2.14 -7.62
N GLY A 131 -11.62 2.02 -6.67
CA GLY A 131 -12.56 0.89 -6.59
C GLY A 131 -12.08 -0.28 -5.75
N GLY A 132 -10.99 -0.11 -5.00
CA GLY A 132 -10.46 -1.12 -4.09
C GLY A 132 -11.25 -1.25 -2.78
N PRO A 133 -10.81 -2.13 -1.87
CA PRO A 133 -11.47 -2.33 -0.59
C PRO A 133 -11.42 -1.07 0.29
N THR A 134 -12.40 -0.93 1.18
CA THR A 134 -12.30 0.01 2.30
C THR A 134 -11.26 -0.51 3.28
N ILE A 135 -10.27 0.32 3.59
CA ILE A 135 -9.21 0.02 4.56
C ILE A 135 -9.45 0.89 5.78
N ASP A 136 -9.60 0.26 6.95
CA ASP A 136 -9.74 0.99 8.20
C ASP A 136 -8.46 1.79 8.48
N PHE A 137 -8.64 3.08 8.78
CA PHE A 137 -7.55 3.98 9.08
C PHE A 137 -7.56 4.32 10.57
N VAL A 138 -6.46 4.00 11.25
CA VAL A 138 -6.22 4.36 12.65
C VAL A 138 -5.21 5.51 12.69
N PRO A 139 -5.60 6.71 13.15
CA PRO A 139 -4.69 7.86 13.29
C PRO A 139 -3.81 7.75 14.55
N GLY A 140 -2.84 8.64 14.65
CA GLY A 140 -1.94 8.80 15.80
C GLY A 140 -0.46 8.54 15.50
N ARG A 141 -0.07 8.35 14.22
CA ARG A 141 1.35 8.21 13.87
C ARG A 141 2.08 9.51 14.13
N ARG A 142 3.31 9.39 14.63
CA ARG A 142 4.19 10.53 14.90
C ARG A 142 5.14 10.70 13.73
N ASP A 143 5.45 11.97 13.44
CA ASP A 143 6.47 12.28 12.45
C ASP A 143 7.86 11.94 12.98
N SER A 144 8.64 11.23 12.17
CA SER A 144 10.07 11.06 12.42
C SER A 144 10.79 12.39 12.30
N SER A 145 11.81 12.58 13.15
CA SER A 145 12.72 13.73 13.10
C SER A 145 13.96 13.49 12.23
N VAL A 146 14.14 12.27 11.70
CA VAL A 146 15.31 11.88 10.91
C VAL A 146 14.91 11.07 9.67
N ALA A 147 15.72 11.18 8.63
CA ALA A 147 15.64 10.28 7.47
C ALA A 147 16.14 8.89 7.84
N ILE A 148 15.63 7.85 7.18
CA ILE A 148 16.20 6.51 7.26
C ILE A 148 17.39 6.36 6.30
N GLU A 149 18.27 5.39 6.56
CA GLU A 149 19.31 5.01 5.60
C GLU A 149 18.74 4.21 4.41
N GLU A 150 19.40 4.33 3.26
CA GLU A 150 19.02 3.62 2.04
C GLU A 150 19.21 2.09 2.17
N GLY A 151 18.51 1.32 1.31
CA GLY A 151 18.76 -0.11 1.12
C GLY A 151 17.72 -1.05 1.75
N ARG A 152 16.66 -0.51 2.35
CA ARG A 152 15.61 -1.33 2.98
C ARG A 152 14.47 -1.75 2.05
N LEU A 153 14.27 -1.04 0.94
CA LEU A 153 13.19 -1.32 -0.02
C LEU A 153 13.58 -2.45 -1.00
N PRO A 154 12.60 -3.19 -1.55
CA PRO A 154 12.90 -4.34 -2.41
C PRO A 154 13.48 -3.92 -3.77
N ASP A 155 14.46 -4.67 -4.27
CA ASP A 155 14.99 -4.55 -5.63
C ASP A 155 14.14 -5.39 -6.58
N ALA A 156 13.55 -4.72 -7.57
CA ALA A 156 12.70 -5.31 -8.60
C ALA A 156 13.37 -6.44 -9.41
N LYS A 157 14.70 -6.50 -9.44
CA LYS A 157 15.51 -7.47 -10.21
C LYS A 157 15.79 -8.77 -9.47
N GLN A 158 15.49 -8.84 -8.17
CA GLN A 158 15.77 -10.01 -7.35
C GLN A 158 14.59 -11.00 -7.30
N GLY A 159 14.77 -12.11 -6.58
CA GLY A 159 13.82 -13.22 -6.53
C GLY A 159 13.15 -13.44 -5.16
N ALA A 160 12.54 -14.62 -4.99
CA ALA A 160 11.70 -14.95 -3.83
C ALA A 160 12.43 -14.82 -2.48
N SER A 161 13.69 -15.26 -2.38
CA SER A 161 14.47 -15.12 -1.14
C SER A 161 14.64 -13.67 -0.71
N HIS A 162 14.88 -12.76 -1.67
CA HIS A 162 15.00 -11.32 -1.41
C HIS A 162 13.66 -10.71 -0.95
N LEU A 163 12.55 -11.10 -1.59
CA LEU A 163 11.22 -10.68 -1.14
C LEU A 163 10.96 -11.12 0.31
N ARG A 164 11.27 -12.37 0.66
CA ARG A 164 11.14 -12.86 2.03
C ARG A 164 12.06 -12.09 2.98
N GLU A 165 13.31 -11.85 2.65
CA GLU A 165 14.23 -11.07 3.48
C GLU A 165 13.66 -9.69 3.82
N VAL A 166 13.22 -8.94 2.80
CA VAL A 166 12.69 -7.58 2.97
C VAL A 166 11.38 -7.59 3.76
N PHE A 167 10.40 -8.40 3.38
CA PHE A 167 9.08 -8.35 3.99
C PHE A 167 9.05 -9.03 5.37
N TYR A 168 9.87 -10.07 5.60
CA TYR A 168 9.96 -10.70 6.92
C TYR A 168 10.66 -9.78 7.92
N ARG A 169 11.60 -8.93 7.49
CA ARG A 169 12.16 -7.84 8.31
C ARG A 169 11.07 -6.89 8.79
N MET A 170 10.07 -6.62 7.96
CA MET A 170 8.90 -5.82 8.32
C MET A 170 7.89 -6.56 9.22
N GLY A 171 8.04 -7.88 9.39
CA GLY A 171 7.13 -8.73 10.16
C GLY A 171 5.95 -9.28 9.36
N LEU A 172 6.02 -9.22 8.03
CA LEU A 172 4.98 -9.70 7.13
C LEU A 172 5.21 -11.17 6.74
N THR A 173 4.18 -11.81 6.20
CA THR A 173 4.18 -13.23 5.80
C THR A 173 4.19 -13.40 4.27
N ASP A 174 4.39 -14.63 3.79
CA ASP A 174 4.27 -14.96 2.35
C ASP A 174 2.91 -14.56 1.76
N LYS A 175 1.83 -14.67 2.54
CA LYS A 175 0.49 -14.24 2.12
C LYS A 175 0.45 -12.72 1.90
N ASP A 176 1.07 -11.97 2.80
CA ASP A 176 1.12 -10.51 2.75
C ASP A 176 1.98 -10.03 1.59
N ILE A 177 3.12 -10.69 1.32
CA ILE A 177 3.96 -10.43 0.14
C ILE A 177 3.09 -10.47 -1.11
N VAL A 178 2.41 -11.60 -1.35
CA VAL A 178 1.62 -11.79 -2.58
C VAL A 178 0.43 -10.82 -2.64
N ALA A 179 -0.26 -10.59 -1.51
CA ALA A 179 -1.38 -9.64 -1.47
C ALA A 179 -0.93 -8.20 -1.79
N LEU A 180 0.18 -7.76 -1.19
CA LEU A 180 0.72 -6.41 -1.38
C LEU A 180 1.32 -6.21 -2.77
N SER A 181 1.93 -7.25 -3.38
CA SER A 181 2.33 -7.22 -4.79
C SER A 181 1.14 -6.92 -5.72
N GLY A 182 -0.07 -7.31 -5.32
CA GLY A 182 -1.32 -6.92 -6.00
C GLY A 182 -1.53 -5.42 -6.17
N GLY A 183 -0.86 -4.58 -5.36
CA GLY A 183 -0.86 -3.12 -5.52
C GLY A 183 -0.36 -2.65 -6.90
N HIS A 184 0.47 -3.46 -7.58
CA HIS A 184 0.87 -3.22 -8.97
C HIS A 184 -0.29 -3.28 -9.97
N THR A 185 -1.49 -3.69 -9.56
CA THR A 185 -2.70 -3.51 -10.38
C THR A 185 -2.93 -2.04 -10.76
N LEU A 186 -2.41 -1.11 -9.95
CA LEU A 186 -2.42 0.32 -10.21
C LEU A 186 -1.06 0.81 -10.74
N GLY A 187 -1.13 1.69 -11.73
CA GLY A 187 0.01 2.47 -12.21
C GLY A 187 0.88 1.76 -13.23
N LYS A 188 2.10 2.30 -13.37
CA LYS A 188 3.11 1.86 -14.34
C LYS A 188 4.51 2.20 -13.88
N ALA A 189 5.49 1.41 -14.32
CA ALA A 189 6.88 1.78 -14.22
C ALA A 189 7.23 2.92 -15.18
N ARG A 190 8.36 3.56 -14.93
CA ARG A 190 8.90 4.62 -15.80
C ARG A 190 10.41 4.48 -15.95
N PRO A 191 10.95 4.61 -17.19
CA PRO A 191 12.38 4.49 -17.44
C PRO A 191 13.23 5.45 -16.63
N ASP A 192 12.79 6.71 -16.52
CA ASP A 192 13.47 7.79 -15.80
C ASP A 192 13.47 7.64 -14.27
N ARG A 193 12.77 6.62 -13.74
CA ARG A 193 12.69 6.34 -12.30
C ARG A 193 13.32 5.01 -11.93
N SER A 194 12.92 3.95 -12.62
CA SER A 194 13.26 2.56 -12.26
C SER A 194 14.06 1.83 -13.33
N GLY A 195 14.19 2.41 -14.53
CA GLY A 195 14.70 1.73 -15.72
C GLY A 195 13.71 0.78 -16.40
N PHE A 196 12.58 0.45 -15.76
CA PHE A 196 11.49 -0.33 -16.36
C PHE A 196 10.40 0.58 -16.96
N ASP A 197 9.63 0.06 -17.93
CA ASP A 197 8.55 0.78 -18.58
C ASP A 197 7.28 -0.07 -18.70
N GLY A 198 6.12 0.58 -18.67
CA GLY A 198 4.82 -0.05 -18.89
C GLY A 198 4.00 -0.31 -17.62
N ALA A 199 2.71 -0.54 -17.84
CA ALA A 199 1.75 -0.89 -16.80
C ALA A 199 1.66 -2.41 -16.63
N TRP A 200 1.29 -2.89 -15.44
CA TRP A 200 1.05 -4.32 -15.21
C TRP A 200 -0.32 -4.78 -15.69
N THR A 201 -1.27 -3.86 -15.79
CA THR A 201 -2.66 -4.14 -16.17
C THR A 201 -3.08 -3.24 -17.33
N LYS A 202 -4.18 -3.63 -18.00
CA LYS A 202 -4.76 -2.86 -19.12
C LYS A 202 -5.43 -1.57 -18.64
N ASP A 203 -5.90 -1.53 -17.39
CA ASP A 203 -6.50 -0.37 -16.76
C ASP A 203 -5.74 0.00 -15.48
N PRO A 204 -4.68 0.82 -15.57
CA PRO A 204 -3.78 1.12 -14.45
C PRO A 204 -4.39 2.08 -13.42
N LEU A 205 -5.67 2.46 -13.55
CA LEU A 205 -6.37 3.30 -12.57
C LEU A 205 -7.55 2.56 -11.91
N LYS A 206 -7.70 1.26 -12.17
CA LYS A 206 -8.70 0.41 -11.55
C LYS A 206 -8.04 -0.55 -10.56
N PHE A 207 -8.43 -0.46 -9.29
CA PHE A 207 -7.94 -1.37 -8.27
C PHE A 207 -8.78 -2.64 -8.28
N ASP A 208 -8.19 -3.72 -8.77
CA ASP A 208 -8.89 -4.97 -8.97
C ASP A 208 -7.90 -6.15 -9.01
N ASN A 209 -8.34 -7.38 -9.29
CA ASN A 209 -7.44 -8.54 -9.29
C ASN A 209 -6.74 -8.80 -10.64
N SER A 210 -6.79 -7.86 -11.59
CA SER A 210 -6.21 -8.02 -12.93
C SER A 210 -4.71 -8.28 -12.89
N TYR A 211 -3.98 -7.73 -11.91
CA TYR A 211 -2.56 -8.03 -11.73
C TYR A 211 -2.29 -9.54 -11.67
N PHE A 212 -3.03 -10.27 -10.82
CA PHE A 212 -2.84 -11.71 -10.65
C PHE A 212 -3.31 -12.49 -11.88
N VAL A 213 -4.40 -12.05 -12.52
CA VAL A 213 -4.91 -12.66 -13.77
C VAL A 213 -3.91 -12.51 -14.91
N GLU A 214 -3.33 -11.32 -15.10
CA GLU A 214 -2.31 -11.08 -16.13
C GLU A 214 -0.98 -11.75 -15.79
N LEU A 215 -0.65 -11.91 -14.50
CA LEU A 215 0.56 -12.60 -14.05
C LEU A 215 0.54 -14.09 -14.43
N LEU A 216 -0.59 -14.78 -14.21
CA LEU A 216 -0.75 -16.20 -14.57
C LEU A 216 -0.69 -16.49 -16.08
N LYS A 217 -0.90 -15.48 -16.93
CA LYS A 217 -0.80 -15.62 -18.40
C LYS A 217 0.65 -15.63 -18.90
N GLY A 218 1.63 -15.33 -18.05
CA GLY A 218 3.02 -15.15 -18.47
C GLY A 218 3.22 -13.85 -19.27
N ASP A 219 4.33 -13.74 -19.99
CA ASP A 219 4.65 -12.52 -20.74
C ASP A 219 3.58 -12.21 -21.81
N SER A 220 3.14 -10.95 -21.87
CA SER A 220 2.05 -10.50 -22.76
C SER A 220 2.45 -9.17 -23.39
N ASN A 221 2.16 -8.99 -24.69
CA ASN A 221 2.51 -7.75 -25.40
C ASN A 221 1.91 -6.52 -24.72
N GLY A 222 2.76 -5.55 -24.37
CA GLY A 222 2.38 -4.25 -23.84
C GLY A 222 2.14 -4.19 -22.33
N LEU A 223 2.30 -5.30 -21.58
CA LEU A 223 2.20 -5.31 -20.12
C LEU A 223 3.53 -5.68 -19.47
N LEU A 224 3.87 -4.98 -18.39
CA LEU A 224 5.08 -5.17 -17.61
C LEU A 224 4.92 -6.35 -16.64
N LYS A 225 6.00 -7.12 -16.49
CA LYS A 225 6.22 -8.09 -15.42
C LYS A 225 7.67 -7.99 -14.98
N LEU A 226 7.91 -7.48 -13.77
CA LEU A 226 9.24 -7.42 -13.18
C LEU A 226 9.72 -8.84 -12.82
N PRO A 227 11.03 -9.06 -12.69
CA PRO A 227 11.56 -10.31 -12.14
C PRO A 227 10.90 -10.68 -10.79
N THR A 228 10.74 -9.70 -9.90
CA THR A 228 10.01 -9.87 -8.63
C THR A 228 8.53 -10.24 -8.76
N ASP A 229 7.84 -9.86 -9.85
CA ASP A 229 6.48 -10.32 -10.09
C ASP A 229 6.48 -11.78 -10.58
N LYS A 230 7.39 -12.12 -11.49
CA LYS A 230 7.49 -13.46 -12.09
C LYS A 230 7.76 -14.54 -11.04
N VAL A 231 8.62 -14.24 -10.05
CA VAL A 231 8.91 -15.22 -8.99
C VAL A 231 7.68 -15.59 -8.14
N LEU A 232 6.61 -14.78 -8.12
CA LEU A 232 5.39 -15.11 -7.39
C LEU A 232 4.62 -16.30 -7.98
N VAL A 233 4.82 -16.62 -9.27
CA VAL A 233 4.23 -17.80 -9.91
C VAL A 233 5.20 -18.98 -10.05
N GLU A 234 6.50 -18.72 -9.86
CA GLU A 234 7.57 -19.73 -9.89
C GLU A 234 7.76 -20.39 -8.52
N ASP A 235 7.68 -19.60 -7.44
CA ASP A 235 7.74 -20.11 -6.07
C ASP A 235 6.41 -20.75 -5.66
N THR A 236 6.46 -21.99 -5.18
CA THR A 236 5.28 -22.80 -4.86
C THR A 236 4.41 -22.22 -3.75
N ASP A 237 5.03 -21.58 -2.76
CA ASP A 237 4.32 -21.02 -1.60
C ASP A 237 3.66 -19.69 -1.92
N PHE A 238 4.24 -18.91 -2.83
CA PHE A 238 3.61 -17.71 -3.38
C PHE A 238 2.51 -18.05 -4.38
N ARG A 239 2.76 -19.02 -5.28
CA ARG A 239 1.87 -19.36 -6.39
C ARG A 239 0.46 -19.70 -5.92
N ARG A 240 0.31 -20.43 -4.81
CA ARG A 240 -1.02 -20.76 -4.25
C ARG A 240 -1.85 -19.51 -3.95
N PHE A 241 -1.22 -18.42 -3.50
CA PHE A 241 -1.91 -17.15 -3.22
C PHE A 241 -2.21 -16.38 -4.50
N VAL A 242 -1.31 -16.40 -5.49
CA VAL A 242 -1.57 -15.82 -6.81
C VAL A 242 -2.80 -16.47 -7.45
N GLU A 243 -2.86 -17.81 -7.45
CA GLU A 243 -3.99 -18.57 -7.98
C GLU A 243 -5.28 -18.33 -7.19
N LEU A 244 -5.18 -18.15 -5.87
CA LEU A 244 -6.32 -17.78 -5.02
C LEU A 244 -6.87 -16.40 -5.42
N TYR A 245 -6.01 -15.38 -5.47
CA TYR A 245 -6.44 -14.00 -5.74
C TYR A 245 -6.91 -13.79 -7.19
N ALA A 246 -6.37 -14.52 -8.16
CA ALA A 246 -6.84 -14.50 -9.54
C ALA A 246 -8.26 -15.06 -9.71
N LYS A 247 -8.73 -15.93 -8.80
CA LYS A 247 -10.06 -16.58 -8.86
C LYS A 247 -11.15 -15.78 -8.15
N VAL A 248 -10.80 -14.76 -7.36
CA VAL A 248 -11.79 -13.93 -6.65
C VAL A 248 -12.66 -13.22 -7.69
N LYS A 249 -13.97 -13.50 -7.67
CA LYS A 249 -14.93 -12.76 -8.50
C LYS A 249 -15.04 -11.34 -7.95
N GLN A 250 -14.86 -10.35 -8.81
CA GLN A 250 -15.21 -8.97 -8.49
C GLN A 250 -16.74 -8.88 -8.47
N ASN A 251 -17.31 -8.41 -7.36
CA ASN A 251 -18.74 -8.11 -7.25
C ASN A 251 -19.05 -6.78 -7.94
#